data_AF-A0A933BF11-F1
#
_entry.id   AF-A0A933BF11-F1
#
_cell.length_a   1.000
_cell.length_b   1.000
_cell.length_c   1.000
_cell.angle_alpha   90.00
_cell.angle_beta   90.00
_cell.angle_gamma   90.00
#
_symmetry.space_group_name_H-M   'P 1'
#
loop_
_entity.id
_entity.type
_entity.pdbx_description
1 polymer ?
#
loop_
_entity_poly.entity_id
_entity_poly.type
_entity_poly.pdbx_seq_one_letter_code
_entity_poly.pdbx_strand_id
1 'polypeptide(L)'
;MRKFMVGKDRTAAYIQALEALRALMVAQGSAAVGRAFAEVVADDHLAAFAKSRGLKQSDGRLCVQRLIGKQCNFQDCAPPAGDHDTLWLKDGKPALYLMQPYGLAWDDMKALVAFCARRGLKASVDAWPSFHFPGWVLSIEIEKEVVR
;
A
#
# COMPACT_ATOMS: atom_id res chain seq x y z
N MET A 1 15.78 0.30 11.41
CA MET A 1 15.51 1.75 11.55
C MET A 1 15.94 2.44 10.27
N ARG A 2 15.02 3.12 9.56
CA ARG A 2 15.37 3.93 8.38
C ARG A 2 16.16 5.17 8.85
N LYS A 3 17.23 5.54 8.14
CA LYS A 3 18.08 6.70 8.45
C LYS A 3 18.40 7.44 7.14
N PHE A 4 18.61 8.74 7.22
CA PHE A 4 19.16 9.50 6.10
C PHE A 4 20.58 9.03 5.78
N MET A 5 20.94 9.00 4.50
CA MET A 5 22.33 8.76 4.08
C MET A 5 23.20 9.96 4.44
N VAL A 6 24.39 9.70 5.00
CA VAL A 6 25.30 10.73 5.52
C VAL A 6 26.75 10.47 5.11
N GLY A 7 27.54 11.54 5.05
CA GLY A 7 28.99 11.46 4.80
C GLY A 7 29.34 10.63 3.56
N LYS A 8 30.22 9.65 3.75
CA LYS A 8 30.77 8.78 2.70
C LYS A 8 29.73 7.90 2.00
N ASP A 9 28.54 7.71 2.57
CA ASP A 9 27.50 6.87 1.95
C ASP A 9 26.77 7.61 0.82
N ARG A 10 26.94 8.95 0.73
CA ARG A 10 26.40 9.74 -0.38
C ARG A 10 27.30 9.61 -1.60
N THR A 11 26.87 8.79 -2.56
CA THR A 11 27.52 8.70 -3.87
C THR A 11 27.33 10.00 -4.67
N ALA A 12 28.13 10.21 -5.71
CA ALA A 12 27.99 11.36 -6.60
C ALA A 12 26.57 11.45 -7.21
N ALA A 13 26.02 10.31 -7.64
CA ALA A 13 24.66 10.23 -8.17
C ALA A 13 23.60 10.61 -7.12
N TYR A 14 23.77 10.16 -5.87
CA TYR A 14 22.85 10.53 -4.79
C TYR A 14 22.88 12.04 -4.50
N ILE A 15 24.07 12.65 -4.52
CA ILE A 15 24.23 14.10 -4.34
C ILE A 15 23.53 14.86 -5.48
N GLN A 16 23.76 14.47 -6.74
CA GLN A 16 23.11 15.07 -7.91
C GLN A 16 21.57 14.96 -7.82
N ALA A 17 21.05 13.82 -7.38
CA ALA A 17 19.61 13.64 -7.17
C ALA A 17 19.06 14.60 -6.10
N LEU A 18 19.76 14.76 -4.97
CA LEU A 18 19.36 15.72 -3.94
C LEU A 18 19.38 17.17 -4.44
N GLU A 19 20.38 17.55 -5.23
CA GLU A 19 20.46 18.89 -5.82
C GLU A 19 19.31 19.15 -6.80
N ALA A 20 19.01 18.19 -7.68
CA ALA A 20 17.88 18.28 -8.60
C ALA A 20 16.54 18.41 -7.86
N LEU A 21 16.32 17.59 -6.83
CA LEU A 21 15.09 17.64 -6.02
C LEU A 21 14.98 18.96 -5.23
N ARG A 22 16.10 19.53 -4.75
CA ARG A 22 16.10 20.85 -4.12
C ARG A 22 15.79 21.97 -5.11
N ALA A 23 16.32 21.90 -6.32
CA ALA A 23 15.99 22.86 -7.37
C ALA A 23 14.50 22.77 -7.74
N LEU A 24 13.96 21.56 -7.87
CA LEU A 24 12.54 21.32 -8.09
C LEU A 24 11.67 21.85 -6.94
N MET A 25 12.10 21.67 -5.68
CA MET A 25 11.44 22.23 -4.51
C MET A 25 11.31 23.75 -4.58
N VAL A 26 12.39 24.45 -4.97
CA VAL A 26 12.37 25.92 -5.12
C VAL A 26 11.45 26.36 -6.25
N ALA A 27 11.45 25.63 -7.37
CA ALA A 27 10.71 26.00 -8.56
C ALA A 27 9.21 25.67 -8.50
N GLN A 28 8.83 24.54 -7.89
CA GLN A 28 7.47 23.98 -7.97
C GLN A 28 6.92 23.49 -6.61
N GLY A 29 7.66 23.67 -5.52
CA GLY A 29 7.24 23.29 -4.18
C GLY A 29 7.34 21.80 -3.86
N SER A 30 6.94 21.45 -2.64
CA SER A 30 7.12 20.10 -2.09
C SER A 30 6.25 19.03 -2.74
N ALA A 31 5.07 19.41 -3.24
CA ALA A 31 4.17 18.49 -3.95
C ALA A 31 4.83 17.93 -5.23
N ALA A 32 5.55 18.75 -5.98
CA ALA A 32 6.28 18.31 -7.18
C ALA A 32 7.41 17.34 -6.84
N VAL A 33 8.15 17.60 -5.76
CA VAL A 33 9.20 16.69 -5.26
C VAL A 33 8.61 15.35 -4.83
N GLY A 34 7.47 15.37 -4.14
CA GLY A 34 6.75 14.16 -3.75
C GLY A 34 6.33 13.31 -4.94
N ARG A 35 5.79 13.93 -6.01
CA ARG A 35 5.42 13.25 -7.26
C ARG A 35 6.63 12.65 -7.96
N ALA A 36 7.71 13.42 -8.11
CA ALA A 36 8.94 12.95 -8.74
C ALA A 36 9.52 11.73 -8.00
N PHE A 37 9.50 11.73 -6.66
CA PHE A 37 9.89 10.57 -5.89
C PHE A 37 8.96 9.37 -6.11
N ALA A 38 7.64 9.59 -6.01
CA ALA A 38 6.63 8.55 -6.18
C ALA A 38 6.75 7.87 -7.56
N GLU A 39 6.90 8.64 -8.63
CA GLU A 39 7.05 8.14 -10.01
C GLU A 39 8.28 7.24 -10.17
N VAL A 40 9.38 7.53 -9.48
CA VAL A 40 10.61 6.73 -9.57
C VAL A 40 10.48 5.39 -8.84
N VAL A 41 9.78 5.35 -7.70
CA VAL A 41 9.82 4.19 -6.80
C VAL A 41 8.54 3.36 -6.77
N ALA A 42 7.43 3.82 -7.35
CA ALA A 42 6.14 3.12 -7.30
C ALA A 42 6.21 1.70 -7.85
N ASP A 43 6.76 1.52 -9.07
CA ASP A 43 6.84 0.21 -9.71
C ASP A 43 7.81 -0.73 -8.99
N ASP A 44 8.95 -0.21 -8.50
CA ASP A 44 9.90 -0.99 -7.70
C ASP A 44 9.27 -1.44 -6.38
N HIS A 45 8.53 -0.56 -5.71
CA HIS A 45 7.81 -0.91 -4.48
C HIS A 45 6.74 -1.99 -4.71
N LEU A 46 5.95 -1.86 -5.79
CA LEU A 46 4.95 -2.84 -6.19
C LEU A 46 5.60 -4.21 -6.46
N ALA A 47 6.66 -4.22 -7.27
CA ALA A 47 7.38 -5.43 -7.63
C ALA A 47 8.08 -6.08 -6.42
N ALA A 48 8.72 -5.28 -5.56
CA ALA A 48 9.36 -5.74 -4.34
C ALA A 48 8.35 -6.34 -3.37
N PHE A 49 7.19 -5.71 -3.19
CA PHE A 49 6.13 -6.23 -2.36
C PHE A 49 5.63 -7.59 -2.88
N ALA A 50 5.22 -7.64 -4.16
CA ALA A 50 4.75 -8.86 -4.81
C ALA A 50 5.76 -10.01 -4.67
N LYS A 51 7.03 -9.74 -4.97
CA LYS A 51 8.13 -10.70 -4.87
C LYS A 51 8.37 -11.17 -3.44
N SER A 52 8.38 -10.26 -2.46
CA SER A 52 8.67 -10.59 -1.05
C SER A 52 7.65 -11.53 -0.43
N ARG A 53 6.41 -11.51 -0.93
CA ARG A 53 5.30 -12.34 -0.39
C ARG A 53 4.89 -13.50 -1.32
N GLY A 54 5.50 -13.60 -2.51
CA GLY A 54 5.11 -14.57 -3.53
C GLY A 54 3.67 -14.36 -4.00
N LEU A 55 3.28 -13.09 -4.18
CA LEU A 55 1.92 -12.70 -4.56
C LEU A 55 1.87 -12.23 -6.01
N LYS A 56 0.72 -12.44 -6.65
CA LYS A 56 0.37 -11.87 -7.95
C LYS A 56 -0.88 -11.01 -7.81
N GLN A 57 -0.85 -9.79 -8.33
CA GLN A 57 -2.06 -8.95 -8.35
C GLN A 57 -3.11 -9.57 -9.28
N SER A 58 -4.36 -9.62 -8.81
CA SER A 58 -5.53 -10.06 -9.56
C SER A 58 -5.93 -8.98 -10.57
N ASP A 59 -6.21 -9.40 -11.81
CA ASP A 59 -6.91 -8.63 -12.84
C ASP A 59 -8.44 -8.69 -12.68
N GLY A 60 -8.94 -9.74 -12.03
CA GLY A 60 -10.34 -9.92 -11.73
C GLY A 60 -10.86 -8.99 -10.63
N ARG A 61 -12.16 -9.12 -10.35
CA ARG A 61 -12.87 -8.23 -9.43
C ARG A 61 -12.25 -8.15 -8.03
N LEU A 62 -12.07 -6.91 -7.57
CA LEU A 62 -11.67 -6.56 -6.22
C LEU A 62 -12.86 -6.75 -5.28
N CYS A 63 -12.85 -7.83 -4.50
CA CYS A 63 -13.90 -8.09 -3.53
C CYS A 63 -13.33 -8.87 -2.35
N VAL A 64 -13.47 -8.32 -1.15
CA VAL A 64 -12.94 -8.95 0.07
C VAL A 64 -13.58 -10.32 0.34
N GLN A 65 -14.82 -10.55 -0.13
CA GLN A 65 -15.51 -11.83 0.09
C GLN A 65 -14.78 -13.01 -0.56
N ARG A 66 -13.98 -12.73 -1.59
CA ARG A 66 -13.12 -13.73 -2.23
C ARG A 66 -12.05 -14.27 -1.28
N LEU A 67 -11.59 -13.49 -0.29
CA LEU A 67 -10.65 -13.95 0.73
C LEU A 67 -11.23 -15.04 1.63
N ILE A 68 -12.55 -15.03 1.82
CA ILE A 68 -13.28 -15.98 2.66
C ILE A 68 -14.02 -17.05 1.84
N GLY A 69 -13.69 -17.16 0.55
CA GLY A 69 -14.25 -18.17 -0.36
C GLY A 69 -15.71 -17.95 -0.74
N LYS A 70 -16.27 -16.76 -0.51
CA LYS A 70 -17.64 -16.40 -0.89
C LYS A 70 -17.65 -15.70 -2.26
N GLN A 71 -18.77 -15.87 -2.97
CA GLN A 71 -19.04 -15.09 -4.19
C GLN A 71 -19.31 -13.63 -3.84
N CYS A 72 -18.92 -12.72 -4.72
CA CYS A 72 -19.17 -11.29 -4.53
C CYS A 72 -20.68 -10.99 -4.62
N ASN A 73 -21.22 -10.30 -3.61
CA ASN A 73 -22.63 -9.90 -3.55
C ASN A 73 -22.88 -8.40 -3.81
N PHE A 74 -21.85 -7.64 -4.23
CA PHE A 74 -21.87 -6.19 -4.49
C PHE A 74 -22.18 -5.26 -3.29
N GLN A 75 -22.89 -5.73 -2.26
CA GLN A 75 -23.32 -4.91 -1.13
C GLN A 75 -22.25 -4.81 -0.04
N ASP A 76 -21.37 -5.81 0.04
CA ASP A 76 -20.41 -5.96 1.13
C ASP A 76 -19.05 -6.42 0.58
N CYS A 77 -18.66 -5.81 -0.54
CA CYS A 77 -17.47 -6.18 -1.30
C CYS A 77 -16.23 -5.35 -0.98
N ALA A 78 -16.42 -4.10 -0.52
CA ALA A 78 -15.36 -3.15 -0.23
C ALA A 78 -15.26 -2.94 1.30
N PRO A 79 -14.05 -3.00 1.88
CA PRO A 79 -13.83 -2.60 3.26
C PRO A 79 -14.04 -1.08 3.45
N PRO A 80 -14.27 -0.62 4.69
CA PRO A 80 -14.26 0.80 5.03
C PRO A 80 -12.90 1.45 4.72
N ALA A 81 -12.92 2.74 4.38
CA ALA A 81 -11.74 3.51 3.93
C ALA A 81 -10.99 2.89 2.74
N GLY A 82 -11.71 2.15 1.88
CA GLY A 82 -11.19 1.65 0.62
C GLY A 82 -10.77 2.80 -0.30
N ASP A 83 -9.53 2.73 -0.76
CA ASP A 83 -8.91 3.66 -1.68
C ASP A 83 -7.72 2.96 -2.34
N HIS A 84 -7.56 3.13 -3.64
CA HIS A 84 -6.52 2.46 -4.44
C HIS A 84 -6.40 0.95 -4.16
N ASP A 85 -7.57 0.30 -4.11
CA ASP A 85 -7.69 -1.10 -3.70
C ASP A 85 -7.05 -2.06 -4.71
N THR A 86 -6.46 -3.13 -4.19
CA THR A 86 -5.91 -4.23 -4.97
C THR A 86 -6.22 -5.56 -4.30
N LEU A 87 -6.41 -6.59 -5.11
CA LEU A 87 -6.58 -7.96 -4.62
C LEU A 87 -5.38 -8.77 -5.10
N TRP A 88 -4.82 -9.56 -4.20
CA TRP A 88 -3.60 -10.31 -4.42
C TRP A 88 -3.86 -11.81 -4.24
N LEU A 89 -3.25 -12.57 -5.13
CA LEU A 89 -3.38 -14.02 -5.22
C LEU A 89 -2.08 -14.68 -4.76
N LYS A 90 -2.19 -15.77 -4.03
CA LYS A 90 -1.12 -16.72 -3.75
C LYS A 90 -1.52 -18.07 -4.30
N ASP A 91 -0.68 -18.67 -5.15
CA ASP A 91 -0.97 -19.95 -5.82
C ASP A 91 -2.35 -19.97 -6.51
N GLY A 92 -2.70 -18.86 -7.17
CA GLY A 92 -3.97 -18.68 -7.87
C GLY A 92 -5.20 -18.41 -6.98
N LYS A 93 -5.05 -18.39 -5.66
CA LYS A 93 -6.14 -18.17 -4.70
C LYS A 93 -6.07 -16.78 -4.06
N PRO A 94 -7.20 -16.08 -3.86
CA PRO A 94 -7.24 -14.83 -3.11
C PRO A 94 -6.61 -14.98 -1.73
N ALA A 95 -5.61 -14.15 -1.44
CA ALA A 95 -4.82 -14.24 -0.21
C ALA A 95 -4.78 -12.94 0.58
N LEU A 96 -4.81 -11.80 -0.12
CA LEU A 96 -4.69 -10.48 0.49
C LEU A 96 -5.55 -9.46 -0.28
N TYR A 97 -6.25 -8.60 0.45
CA TYR A 97 -6.86 -7.38 -0.07
C TYR A 97 -6.09 -6.20 0.51
N LEU A 98 -5.58 -5.32 -0.33
CA LEU A 98 -4.70 -4.23 0.07
C LEU A 98 -5.30 -2.91 -0.38
N MET A 99 -5.38 -1.95 0.54
CA MET A 99 -5.88 -0.59 0.30
C MET A 99 -4.75 0.40 0.58
N GLN A 100 -4.73 1.52 -0.13
CA GLN A 100 -3.72 2.57 0.05
C GLN A 100 -4.34 3.97 0.17
N PRO A 101 -5.07 4.24 1.27
CA PRO A 101 -5.69 5.53 1.47
C PRO A 101 -4.68 6.61 1.87
N TYR A 102 -4.96 7.85 1.48
CA TYR A 102 -4.22 9.04 1.92
C TYR A 102 -4.45 9.40 3.40
N GLY A 103 -5.44 8.80 4.05
CA GLY A 103 -5.76 9.04 5.45
C GLY A 103 -6.63 7.94 6.04
N LEU A 104 -6.65 7.84 7.36
CA LEU A 104 -7.46 6.87 8.10
C LEU A 104 -7.97 7.53 9.38
N ALA A 105 -9.24 7.91 9.41
CA ALA A 105 -9.83 8.59 10.56
C ALA A 105 -10.22 7.60 11.67
N TRP A 106 -10.53 8.13 12.85
CA TRP A 106 -10.95 7.32 14.00
C TRP A 106 -12.15 6.41 13.71
N ASP A 107 -13.16 6.95 13.03
CA ASP A 107 -14.36 6.20 12.69
C ASP A 107 -14.09 5.12 11.63
N ASP A 108 -13.19 5.38 10.68
CA ASP A 108 -12.73 4.40 9.70
C ASP A 108 -12.03 3.23 10.38
N MET A 109 -11.16 3.50 11.34
CA MET A 109 -10.46 2.44 12.11
C MET A 109 -11.45 1.54 12.85
N LYS A 110 -12.43 2.13 13.55
CA LYS A 110 -13.49 1.36 14.23
C LYS A 110 -14.30 0.52 13.23
N ALA A 111 -14.69 1.13 12.11
CA ALA A 111 -15.46 0.45 11.08
C ALA A 111 -14.67 -0.71 10.46
N LEU A 112 -13.39 -0.52 10.19
CA LEU A 112 -12.48 -1.55 9.65
C LEU A 112 -12.31 -2.72 10.63
N VAL A 113 -12.06 -2.45 11.90
CA VAL A 113 -11.96 -3.51 12.93
C VAL A 113 -13.26 -4.31 13.01
N ALA A 114 -14.40 -3.63 13.08
CA ALA A 114 -15.70 -4.28 13.13
C ALA A 114 -15.99 -5.08 11.84
N PHE A 115 -15.58 -4.56 10.69
CA PHE A 115 -15.69 -5.23 9.39
C PHE A 115 -14.87 -6.52 9.34
N CYS A 116 -13.62 -6.47 9.81
CA CYS A 116 -12.74 -7.62 9.85
C CYS A 116 -13.25 -8.70 10.82
N ALA A 117 -13.61 -8.31 12.05
CA ALA A 117 -14.09 -9.23 13.09
C ALA A 117 -15.33 -10.03 12.66
N ARG A 118 -16.30 -9.39 11.99
CA ARG A 118 -17.52 -10.08 11.49
C ARG A 118 -17.24 -11.12 10.39
N ARG A 119 -16.06 -11.10 9.78
CA ARG A 119 -15.70 -11.94 8.63
C ARG A 119 -14.56 -12.91 8.91
N GLY A 120 -14.05 -12.96 10.14
CA GLY A 120 -12.85 -13.75 10.47
C GLY A 120 -11.64 -13.30 9.65
N LEU A 121 -11.50 -11.98 9.49
CA LEU A 121 -10.39 -11.33 8.83
C LEU A 121 -9.58 -10.54 9.88
N LYS A 122 -8.33 -10.25 9.55
CA LYS A 122 -7.48 -9.30 10.28
C LYS A 122 -7.03 -8.20 9.32
N ALA A 123 -6.80 -7.00 9.87
CA ALA A 123 -6.18 -5.89 9.14
C ALA A 123 -4.87 -5.48 9.81
N SER A 124 -3.87 -5.10 9.03
CA SER A 124 -2.66 -4.42 9.50
C SER A 124 -2.47 -3.10 8.76
N VAL A 125 -2.04 -2.07 9.49
CA VAL A 125 -1.75 -0.74 8.95
C VAL A 125 -0.27 -0.46 9.10
N ASP A 126 0.37 -0.09 8.00
CA ASP A 126 1.80 0.26 7.95
C ASP A 126 2.02 1.37 6.90
N ALA A 127 3.21 1.96 6.85
CA ALA A 127 3.67 2.83 5.78
C ALA A 127 4.34 2.05 4.63
N TRP A 128 4.46 0.73 4.75
CA TRP A 128 4.98 -0.18 3.74
C TRP A 128 4.11 -1.45 3.63
N PRO A 129 3.77 -1.93 2.41
CA PRO A 129 4.13 -1.38 1.11
C PRO A 129 3.30 -0.15 0.73
N SER A 130 3.94 0.84 0.09
CA SER A 130 3.27 2.05 -0.38
C SER A 130 3.74 2.31 -1.80
N PHE A 131 2.92 1.93 -2.77
CA PHE A 131 3.21 1.98 -4.22
C PHE A 131 2.20 2.79 -5.03
N HIS A 132 1.00 3.12 -4.51
CA HIS A 132 0.13 4.08 -5.22
C HIS A 132 0.73 5.50 -5.22
N PHE A 133 1.12 5.97 -4.04
CA PHE A 133 1.87 7.22 -3.87
C PHE A 133 2.87 7.08 -2.71
N PRO A 134 4.03 6.44 -2.97
CA PRO A 134 5.06 6.18 -1.97
C PRO A 134 5.36 7.38 -1.05
N GLY A 135 5.19 7.18 0.26
CA GLY A 135 5.46 8.19 1.29
C GLY A 135 4.30 9.13 1.62
N TRP A 136 3.14 8.97 0.98
CA TRP A 136 1.93 9.76 1.26
C TRP A 136 0.71 8.92 1.60
N VAL A 137 0.66 7.67 1.13
CA VAL A 137 -0.43 6.73 1.46
C VAL A 137 0.00 5.75 2.54
N LEU A 138 -0.97 5.39 3.37
CA LEU A 138 -0.87 4.23 4.25
C LEU A 138 -1.02 2.95 3.42
N SER A 139 -0.61 1.83 4.00
CA SER A 139 -0.92 0.49 3.51
C SER A 139 -1.83 -0.18 4.51
N ILE A 140 -2.99 -0.65 4.05
CA ILE A 140 -3.91 -1.45 4.85
C ILE A 140 -4.01 -2.83 4.20
N GLU A 141 -3.41 -3.82 4.84
CA GLU A 141 -3.44 -5.21 4.40
C GLU A 141 -4.52 -5.99 5.15
N ILE A 142 -5.46 -6.60 4.42
CA ILE A 142 -6.54 -7.43 4.97
C ILE A 142 -6.38 -8.87 4.51
N GLU A 143 -6.31 -9.77 5.47
CA GLU A 143 -6.11 -11.20 5.25
C GLU A 143 -7.09 -12.03 6.10
N LYS A 144 -7.25 -13.32 5.74
CA LYS A 144 -7.98 -14.25 6.59
C LYS A 144 -7.27 -14.41 7.94
N GLU A 145 -8.03 -14.33 9.01
CA GLU A 145 -7.53 -14.64 10.34
C GLU A 145 -7.30 -16.16 10.43
N VAL A 146 -6.04 -16.56 10.58
CA VAL A 146 -5.70 -17.95 10.86
C VAL A 146 -5.90 -18.14 12.36
N VAL A 147 -7.05 -18.67 12.74
CA VAL A 147 -7.25 -19.17 14.10
C VAL A 147 -6.21 -20.27 14.30
N ARG A 148 -5.23 -20.02 15.18
CA ARG A 148 -4.25 -21.02 15.61
C ARG A 148 -4.86 -21.92 16.67
#